data_AF-A0A7V4CI32-F1
#
_entry.id   AF-A0A7V4CI32-F1
#
_cell.length_a   1.000
_cell.length_b   1.000
_cell.length_c   1.000
_cell.angle_alpha   90.00
_cell.angle_beta   90.00
_cell.angle_gamma   90.00
#
_symmetry.space_group_name_H-M   'P 1'
#
loop_
_entity.id
_entity.type
_entity.pdbx_description
1 polymer ?
#
loop_
_entity_poly.entity_id
_entity_poly.type
_entity_poly.pdbx_seq_one_letter_code
_entity_poly.pdbx_strand_id
1 'polypeptide(L)'
;MRKDINTLFFLFLISFLFAKLEWEKQIHRMYQLEGTNKSIERFFKNLNIPYKSDTVYVFMVPPMVAARVEIGINSFIQHLRKQSIKNDIILLAISNKRRATEKYLERRRFLADYQKIVNEEFLKFFYFSGSIFEVPFVTKFYLPKGELLSSFSLMGKIDSITVSEFIADLSKPKIKRETISLKKVKIKGEKYKPIFVKKLKLYDTEEHPLSSTFYISINPSGTYLALRDNLSYSVYIFDLQTGKMLNVLYPDSIEERMFVNVPENIYVILKKMNVLNPMYFNPQFYDDTTIFISASLPRIEIDIKGKDTNISYFNARCLIRKSIFSNKILKYLLFKQPPLDISYLIKHTDISVIPQTGLIFALFKKGWPYGGEVLDELKIPPEENPFTNEFYKEHLY
;
A
#
# COMPACT_ATOMS: atom_id res chain seq x y z
N MET A 1 28.64 -25.90 -39.85
CA MET A 1 27.24 -25.54 -40.19
C MET A 1 26.17 -26.23 -39.36
N ARG A 2 26.16 -27.56 -39.13
CA ARG A 2 25.12 -28.19 -38.26
C ARG A 2 25.29 -27.96 -36.74
N LYS A 3 26.50 -27.68 -36.25
CA LYS A 3 26.77 -27.42 -34.81
C LYS A 3 26.33 -26.02 -34.36
N ASP A 4 26.31 -25.04 -35.27
CA ASP A 4 25.99 -23.64 -34.93
C ASP A 4 24.48 -23.41 -34.76
N ILE A 5 23.66 -24.14 -35.53
CA ILE A 5 22.19 -24.08 -35.45
C ILE A 5 21.69 -24.62 -34.11
N ASN A 6 22.26 -25.72 -33.61
CA ASN A 6 21.86 -26.31 -32.33
C ASN A 6 22.22 -25.42 -31.14
N THR A 7 23.35 -24.70 -31.22
CA THR A 7 23.77 -23.76 -30.17
C THR A 7 22.88 -22.52 -30.16
N LEU A 8 22.53 -21.98 -31.33
CA LEU A 8 21.60 -20.85 -31.45
C LEU A 8 20.19 -21.24 -30.98
N PHE A 9 19.72 -22.44 -31.32
CA PHE A 9 18.40 -22.93 -30.92
C PHE A 9 18.30 -23.18 -29.41
N PHE A 10 19.38 -23.69 -28.79
CA PHE A 10 19.45 -23.90 -27.34
C PHE A 10 19.52 -22.57 -26.58
N LEU A 11 20.28 -21.59 -27.07
CA LEU A 11 20.28 -20.22 -26.53
C LEU A 11 18.90 -19.57 -26.67
N PHE A 12 18.24 -19.74 -27.82
CA PHE A 12 16.90 -19.21 -28.07
C PHE A 12 15.85 -19.83 -27.13
N LEU A 13 15.91 -21.15 -26.91
CA LEU A 13 15.06 -21.89 -25.96
C LEU A 13 15.30 -21.48 -24.51
N ILE A 14 16.55 -21.29 -24.09
CA ILE A 14 16.88 -20.78 -22.76
C ILE A 14 16.32 -19.37 -22.58
N SER A 15 16.52 -18.46 -23.54
CA SER A 15 15.94 -17.11 -23.47
C SER A 15 14.41 -17.13 -23.47
N PHE A 16 13.76 -18.06 -24.16
CA PHE A 16 12.30 -18.22 -24.12
C PHE A 16 11.80 -18.80 -22.78
N LEU A 17 12.54 -19.75 -22.19
CA LEU A 17 12.24 -20.31 -20.87
C LEU A 17 12.39 -19.27 -19.77
N PHE A 18 13.44 -18.44 -19.79
CA PHE A 18 13.60 -17.32 -18.86
C PHE A 18 12.54 -16.22 -19.07
N ALA A 19 12.24 -15.84 -20.31
CA ALA A 19 11.22 -14.84 -20.61
C ALA A 19 9.80 -15.30 -20.19
N LYS A 20 9.50 -16.60 -20.27
CA LYS A 20 8.21 -17.16 -19.84
C LYS A 20 8.11 -17.30 -18.31
N LEU A 21 9.22 -17.66 -17.63
CA LEU A 21 9.29 -17.72 -16.16
C LEU A 21 9.24 -16.36 -15.47
N GLU A 22 9.58 -15.26 -16.16
CA GLU A 22 9.45 -13.90 -15.62
C GLU A 22 8.04 -13.31 -15.78
N TRP A 23 7.32 -13.67 -16.85
CA TRP A 23 5.96 -13.18 -17.09
C TRP A 23 4.98 -13.58 -15.98
N GLU A 24 5.17 -14.73 -15.35
CA GLU A 24 4.27 -15.22 -14.30
C GLU A 24 4.50 -14.56 -12.92
N LYS A 25 5.55 -13.75 -12.73
CA LYS A 25 5.92 -13.24 -11.39
C LYS A 25 5.32 -11.90 -10.99
N GLN A 26 4.72 -11.12 -11.92
CA GLN A 26 4.13 -9.82 -11.59
C GLN A 26 2.64 -9.73 -11.96
N ILE A 27 1.79 -9.82 -10.93
CA ILE A 27 0.33 -9.64 -11.00
C ILE A 27 -0.02 -8.18 -11.36
N HIS A 28 0.80 -7.22 -10.92
CA HIS A 28 0.63 -5.79 -11.18
C HIS A 28 1.59 -5.31 -12.26
N ARG A 29 1.04 -4.92 -13.40
CA ARG A 29 1.80 -4.39 -14.55
C ARG A 29 1.30 -3.01 -14.92
N MET A 30 2.21 -2.18 -15.42
CA MET A 30 1.92 -0.85 -15.94
C MET A 30 2.48 -0.71 -17.36
N TYR A 31 1.63 -0.21 -18.25
CA TYR A 31 1.96 0.03 -19.65
C TYR A 31 1.70 1.49 -20.00
N GLN A 32 2.54 2.07 -20.84
CA GLN A 32 2.25 3.38 -21.43
C GLN A 32 1.18 3.22 -22.52
N LEU A 33 0.16 4.08 -22.51
CA LEU A 33 -0.82 4.12 -23.59
C LEU A 33 -0.21 4.68 -24.87
N GLU A 34 -0.45 4.03 -26.00
CA GLU A 34 -0.01 4.53 -27.30
C GLU A 34 -0.52 5.95 -27.58
N GLY A 35 0.32 6.79 -28.20
CA GLY A 35 -0.01 8.18 -28.52
C GLY A 35 0.18 9.20 -27.38
N THR A 36 0.64 8.76 -26.20
CA THR A 36 0.80 9.65 -25.03
C THR A 36 2.19 10.28 -24.87
N ASN A 37 3.16 9.92 -25.72
CA ASN A 37 4.56 10.37 -25.66
C ASN A 37 4.73 11.88 -25.45
N LYS A 38 4.11 12.70 -26.31
CA LYS A 38 4.22 14.17 -26.23
C LYS A 38 3.66 14.72 -24.91
N SER A 39 2.62 14.10 -24.37
CA SER A 39 2.02 14.51 -23.10
C SER A 39 2.92 14.19 -21.91
N ILE A 40 3.56 13.02 -21.93
CA ILE A 40 4.54 12.62 -20.92
C ILE A 40 5.80 13.49 -20.99
N GLU A 41 6.32 13.75 -22.20
CA GLU A 41 7.45 14.66 -22.41
C GLU A 41 7.15 16.05 -21.82
N ARG A 42 5.98 16.63 -22.17
CA ARG A 42 5.54 17.92 -21.64
C ARG A 42 5.38 17.88 -20.12
N PHE A 43 4.85 16.80 -19.57
CA PHE A 43 4.71 16.63 -18.13
C PHE A 43 6.08 16.76 -17.44
N PHE A 44 7.10 16.02 -17.88
CA PHE A 44 8.44 16.08 -17.27
C PHE A 44 9.12 17.43 -17.46
N LYS A 45 8.92 18.10 -18.60
CA LYS A 45 9.39 19.48 -18.80
C LYS A 45 8.77 20.44 -17.78
N ASN A 46 7.46 20.32 -17.53
CA ASN A 46 6.73 21.17 -16.59
C ASN A 46 7.06 20.93 -15.11
N LEU A 47 7.76 19.83 -14.76
CA LEU A 47 8.23 19.62 -13.39
C LEU A 47 9.35 20.60 -12.98
N ASN A 48 9.96 21.29 -13.95
CA ASN A 48 11.06 22.26 -13.77
C ASN A 48 12.20 21.67 -12.94
N ILE A 49 12.64 20.46 -13.29
CA ILE A 49 13.78 19.77 -12.67
C ILE A 49 14.98 19.92 -13.61
N PRO A 50 16.17 20.33 -13.11
CA PRO A 50 17.40 20.35 -13.89
C PRO A 50 17.98 18.93 -13.99
N TYR A 51 17.47 18.14 -14.93
CA TYR A 51 17.89 16.75 -15.11
C TYR A 51 19.38 16.64 -15.49
N LYS A 52 20.08 15.68 -14.88
CA LYS A 52 21.47 15.31 -15.14
C LYS A 52 21.63 14.39 -16.35
N SER A 53 20.54 13.83 -16.84
CA SER A 53 20.52 12.84 -17.93
C SER A 53 19.15 12.81 -18.61
N ASP A 54 19.13 12.44 -19.89
CA ASP A 54 17.90 12.24 -20.67
C ASP A 54 17.05 11.06 -20.17
N THR A 55 17.67 10.11 -19.46
CA THR A 55 16.97 9.01 -18.80
C THR A 55 16.86 9.26 -17.30
N VAL A 56 15.68 9.01 -16.73
CA VAL A 56 15.41 9.14 -15.30
C VAL A 56 14.69 7.91 -14.76
N TYR A 57 14.90 7.65 -13.46
CA TYR A 57 14.14 6.65 -12.71
C TYR A 57 13.04 7.34 -11.92
N VAL A 58 11.81 6.86 -12.05
CA VAL A 58 10.63 7.50 -11.48
C VAL A 58 9.86 6.49 -10.64
N PHE A 59 9.76 6.78 -9.35
CA PHE A 59 8.90 6.09 -8.40
C PHE A 59 7.52 6.75 -8.44
N MET A 60 6.56 6.07 -9.06
CA MET A 60 5.15 6.48 -9.03
C MET A 60 4.52 5.86 -7.80
N VAL A 61 4.01 6.68 -6.88
CA VAL A 61 3.52 6.22 -5.57
C VAL A 61 2.05 6.63 -5.38
N PRO A 62 1.12 5.68 -5.14
CA PRO A 62 -0.21 5.96 -4.62
C PRO A 62 -0.13 6.05 -3.09
N PRO A 63 -0.05 7.27 -2.50
CA PRO A 63 0.35 7.42 -1.10
C PRO A 63 -0.58 6.66 -0.15
N MET A 64 0.03 5.80 0.67
CA MET A 64 -0.60 5.00 1.71
C MET A 64 -1.68 4.00 1.27
N VAL A 65 -1.91 3.81 -0.03
CA VAL A 65 -2.84 2.78 -0.55
C VAL A 65 -2.28 1.38 -0.26
N ALA A 66 -1.01 1.16 -0.57
CA ALA A 66 -0.25 -0.05 -0.25
C ALA A 66 0.97 0.31 0.63
N ALA A 67 0.71 0.87 1.82
CA ALA A 67 1.74 1.42 2.73
C ALA A 67 2.89 0.43 3.06
N ARG A 68 2.61 -0.88 3.04
CA ARG A 68 3.60 -1.94 3.25
C ARG A 68 4.48 -2.21 2.03
N VAL A 69 4.00 -1.94 0.83
CA VAL A 69 4.78 -2.08 -0.41
C VAL A 69 5.73 -0.88 -0.59
N GLU A 70 5.34 0.28 -0.09
CA GLU A 70 6.18 1.49 -0.10
C GLU A 70 7.51 1.34 0.64
N ILE A 71 7.65 0.37 1.57
CA ILE A 71 8.92 0.08 2.24
C ILE A 71 10.03 -0.25 1.24
N GLY A 72 9.63 -0.79 0.08
CA GLY A 72 10.54 -1.15 -1.00
C GLY A 72 11.21 0.03 -1.68
N ILE A 73 10.63 1.23 -1.61
CA ILE A 73 11.12 2.42 -2.34
C ILE A 73 12.56 2.75 -1.95
N ASN A 74 12.83 2.97 -0.65
CA ASN A 74 14.16 3.33 -0.20
C ASN A 74 15.18 2.20 -0.42
N SER A 75 14.75 0.94 -0.26
CA SER A 75 15.60 -0.21 -0.55
C SER A 75 16.02 -0.24 -2.02
N PHE A 76 15.05 -0.10 -2.93
CA PHE A 76 15.30 -0.09 -4.37
C PHE A 76 16.22 1.06 -4.78
N ILE A 77 15.99 2.27 -4.24
CA ILE A 77 16.87 3.43 -4.47
C ILE A 77 18.31 3.13 -4.04
N GLN A 78 18.51 2.53 -2.86
CA GLN A 78 19.85 2.17 -2.39
C GLN A 78 20.53 1.15 -3.31
N HIS A 79 19.80 0.14 -3.79
CA HIS A 79 20.34 -0.82 -4.75
C HIS A 79 20.69 -0.17 -6.10
N LEU A 80 19.85 0.74 -6.62
CA LEU A 80 20.17 1.53 -7.83
C LEU A 80 21.50 2.29 -7.64
N ARG A 81 21.66 2.96 -6.49
CA ARG A 81 22.88 3.71 -6.18
C ARG A 81 24.12 2.82 -6.00
N LYS A 82 23.98 1.65 -5.37
CA LYS A 82 25.06 0.66 -5.25
C LYS A 82 25.54 0.15 -6.60
N GLN A 83 24.68 0.13 -7.60
CA GLN A 83 25.03 -0.23 -8.98
C GLN A 83 25.54 0.98 -9.80
N SER A 84 25.98 2.05 -9.11
CA SER A 84 26.59 3.24 -9.72
C SER A 84 25.68 4.00 -10.70
N ILE A 85 24.35 3.89 -10.56
CA ILE A 85 23.40 4.69 -11.34
C ILE A 85 23.52 6.17 -10.94
N LYS A 86 23.92 7.00 -11.92
CA LYS A 86 24.07 8.46 -11.78
C LYS A 86 22.85 9.26 -12.23
N ASN A 87 21.88 8.61 -12.86
CA ASN A 87 20.61 9.22 -13.30
C ASN A 87 19.85 9.82 -12.10
N ASP A 88 19.01 10.81 -12.39
CA ASP A 88 18.11 11.35 -11.38
C ASP A 88 17.03 10.32 -11.01
N ILE A 89 16.75 10.28 -9.71
CA ILE A 89 15.69 9.49 -9.11
C ILE A 89 14.60 10.45 -8.63
N ILE A 90 13.42 10.32 -9.20
CA ILE A 90 12.27 11.17 -8.92
C ILE A 90 11.20 10.33 -8.23
N LEU A 91 10.59 10.87 -7.18
CA LEU A 91 9.38 10.31 -6.59
C LEU A 91 8.19 11.20 -6.93
N LEU A 92 7.19 10.62 -7.58
CA LEU A 92 5.91 11.26 -7.87
C LEU A 92 4.86 10.69 -6.92
N ALA A 93 4.48 11.46 -5.91
CA ALA A 93 3.34 11.16 -5.05
C ALA A 93 2.05 11.59 -5.77
N ILE A 94 1.27 10.62 -6.22
CA ILE A 94 0.10 10.87 -7.07
C ILE A 94 -1.13 11.04 -6.16
N SER A 95 -1.56 12.29 -5.99
CA SER A 95 -2.60 12.66 -5.03
C SER A 95 -3.20 14.02 -5.34
N ASN A 96 -4.51 14.15 -5.12
CA ASN A 96 -5.24 15.42 -5.20
C ASN A 96 -5.24 16.20 -3.87
N LYS A 97 -4.64 15.64 -2.80
CA LYS A 97 -4.65 16.21 -1.44
C LYS A 97 -3.28 16.78 -1.08
N ARG A 98 -2.91 17.92 -1.68
CA ARG A 98 -1.55 18.50 -1.59
C ARG A 98 -1.02 18.66 -0.16
N ARG A 99 -1.68 19.45 0.70
CA ARG A 99 -1.22 19.72 2.09
C ARG A 99 -0.98 18.44 2.89
N ALA A 100 -1.92 17.49 2.85
CA ALA A 100 -1.76 16.20 3.52
C ALA A 100 -0.67 15.31 2.90
N THR A 101 -0.46 15.41 1.59
CA THR A 101 0.60 14.67 0.88
C THR A 101 1.99 15.24 1.20
N GLU A 102 2.12 16.56 1.39
CA GLU A 102 3.36 17.20 1.86
C GLU A 102 3.77 16.64 3.23
N LYS A 103 2.83 16.59 4.19
CA LYS A 103 3.05 15.95 5.50
C LYS A 103 3.40 14.47 5.40
N TYR A 104 2.77 13.74 4.49
CA TYR A 104 3.13 12.35 4.21
C TYR A 104 4.60 12.24 3.75
N LEU A 105 5.03 13.01 2.76
CA LEU A 105 6.39 12.97 2.24
C LEU A 105 7.44 13.33 3.31
N GLU A 106 7.17 14.35 4.13
CA GLU A 106 8.01 14.75 5.27
C GLU A 106 8.22 13.58 6.25
N ARG A 107 7.15 12.86 6.60
CA ARG A 107 7.21 11.70 7.51
C ARG A 107 7.95 10.53 6.89
N ARG A 108 7.74 10.25 5.59
CA ARG A 108 8.32 9.09 4.91
C ARG A 108 9.79 9.26 4.56
N ARG A 109 10.34 10.48 4.49
CA ARG A 109 11.79 10.71 4.28
C ARG A 109 12.38 9.84 3.15
N PHE A 110 11.71 9.82 2.00
CA PHE A 110 12.17 9.03 0.85
C PHE A 110 13.53 9.54 0.35
N LEU A 111 14.36 8.62 -0.16
CA LEU A 111 15.73 8.90 -0.59
C LEU A 111 15.85 9.37 -2.06
N ALA A 112 14.75 9.75 -2.70
CA ALA A 112 14.76 10.26 -4.07
C ALA A 112 15.42 11.65 -4.13
N ASP A 113 16.06 11.97 -5.26
CA ASP A 113 16.70 13.28 -5.48
C ASP A 113 15.66 14.40 -5.54
N TYR A 114 14.50 14.08 -6.11
CA TYR A 114 13.37 15.00 -6.24
C TYR A 114 12.09 14.32 -5.78
N GLN A 115 11.27 15.03 -5.00
CA GLN A 115 9.94 14.58 -4.60
C GLN A 115 8.91 15.59 -5.11
N LYS A 116 7.92 15.13 -5.87
CA LYS A 116 6.88 15.98 -6.46
C LYS A 116 5.51 15.40 -6.16
N ILE A 117 4.56 16.27 -5.84
CA ILE A 117 3.15 15.92 -5.71
C ILE A 117 2.50 16.19 -7.06
N VAL A 118 1.82 15.18 -7.59
CA VAL A 118 1.25 15.20 -8.94
C VAL A 118 -0.21 14.80 -8.86
N ASN A 119 -1.05 15.45 -9.66
CA ASN A 119 -2.46 15.12 -9.76
C ASN A 119 -2.67 13.73 -10.39
N GLU A 120 -3.70 13.02 -9.96
CA GLU A 120 -4.11 11.71 -10.52
C GLU A 120 -4.34 11.74 -12.03
N GLU A 121 -4.59 12.91 -12.63
CA GLU A 121 -4.65 13.09 -14.08
C GLU A 121 -3.43 12.55 -14.83
N PHE A 122 -2.24 12.51 -14.21
CA PHE A 122 -1.06 11.93 -14.85
C PHE A 122 -1.23 10.42 -15.14
N LEU A 123 -2.06 9.72 -14.36
CA LEU A 123 -2.35 8.30 -14.54
C LEU A 123 -3.10 8.02 -15.85
N LYS A 124 -3.73 9.02 -16.48
CA LYS A 124 -4.48 8.84 -17.74
C LYS A 124 -3.60 8.43 -18.92
N PHE A 125 -2.28 8.50 -18.78
CA PHE A 125 -1.31 8.09 -19.81
C PHE A 125 -0.89 6.63 -19.68
N PHE A 126 -1.39 5.91 -18.67
CA PHE A 126 -0.99 4.55 -18.36
C PHE A 126 -2.19 3.61 -18.28
N TYR A 127 -1.92 2.34 -18.57
CA TYR A 127 -2.83 1.22 -18.33
C TYR A 127 -2.24 0.34 -17.23
N PHE A 128 -3.10 -0.12 -16.31
CA PHE A 128 -2.73 -0.99 -15.20
C PHE A 128 -3.48 -2.31 -15.34
N SER A 129 -2.79 -3.45 -15.15
CA SER A 129 -3.42 -4.79 -15.25
C SER A 129 -4.58 -4.97 -14.28
N GLY A 130 -4.50 -4.39 -13.08
CA GLY A 130 -5.57 -4.37 -12.08
C GLY A 130 -6.68 -3.36 -12.36
N SER A 131 -6.66 -2.65 -13.50
CA SER A 131 -7.51 -1.50 -13.84
C SER A 131 -7.39 -0.26 -12.92
N ILE A 132 -6.67 -0.36 -11.81
CA ILE A 132 -6.45 0.72 -10.83
C ILE A 132 -5.00 0.75 -10.36
N PHE A 133 -4.55 1.94 -9.96
CA PHE A 133 -3.20 2.20 -9.46
C PHE A 133 -3.15 2.04 -7.93
N GLU A 134 -2.91 0.79 -7.49
CA GLU A 134 -2.98 0.43 -6.07
C GLU A 134 -1.62 0.26 -5.38
N VAL A 135 -0.55 0.08 -6.16
CA VAL A 135 0.79 -0.21 -5.66
C VAL A 135 1.82 0.72 -6.28
N PRO A 136 2.93 1.03 -5.58
CA PRO A 136 3.97 1.85 -6.15
C PRO A 136 4.74 1.09 -7.24
N PHE A 137 5.12 1.81 -8.28
CA PHE A 137 5.94 1.33 -9.38
C PHE A 137 7.25 2.11 -9.44
N VAL A 138 8.34 1.42 -9.80
CA VAL A 138 9.55 2.06 -10.29
C VAL A 138 9.60 1.94 -11.80
N THR A 139 9.91 3.04 -12.46
CA THR A 139 9.81 3.18 -13.91
C THR A 139 11.05 3.87 -14.45
N LYS A 140 11.40 3.59 -15.70
CA LYS A 140 12.51 4.23 -16.40
C LYS A 140 11.96 4.99 -17.60
N PHE A 141 12.17 6.30 -17.65
CA PHE A 141 11.69 7.14 -18.75
C PHE A 141 12.86 7.72 -19.54
N TYR A 142 12.74 7.72 -20.87
CA TYR A 142 13.54 8.55 -21.76
C TYR A 142 12.80 9.86 -22.04
N LEU A 143 13.27 10.94 -21.41
CA LEU A 143 12.61 12.24 -21.36
C LEU A 143 12.43 12.88 -22.75
N PRO A 144 13.43 12.91 -23.65
CA PRO A 144 13.30 13.62 -24.93
C PRO A 144 12.17 13.11 -25.83
N LYS A 145 11.72 11.86 -25.64
CA LYS A 145 10.60 11.27 -26.39
C LYS A 145 9.38 10.95 -25.53
N GLY A 146 9.40 11.29 -24.24
CA GLY A 146 8.35 10.90 -23.28
C GLY A 146 8.04 9.39 -23.33
N GLU A 147 9.07 8.56 -23.44
CA GLU A 147 8.94 7.11 -23.64
C GLU A 147 9.24 6.35 -22.35
N LEU A 148 8.31 5.51 -21.91
CA LEU A 148 8.51 4.52 -20.87
C LEU A 148 9.40 3.39 -21.43
N LEU A 149 10.57 3.20 -20.84
CA LEU A 149 11.53 2.17 -21.21
C LEU A 149 11.30 0.86 -20.44
N SER A 150 10.98 0.95 -19.16
CA SER A 150 10.66 -0.20 -18.31
C SER A 150 9.78 0.21 -17.13
N SER A 151 9.06 -0.75 -16.57
CA SER A 151 8.21 -0.57 -15.39
C SER A 151 8.22 -1.82 -14.54
N PHE A 152 8.34 -1.64 -13.23
CA PHE A 152 8.40 -2.73 -12.25
C PHE A 152 7.54 -2.38 -11.04
N SER A 153 6.61 -3.27 -10.69
CA SER A 153 5.84 -3.14 -9.44
C SER A 153 6.75 -3.43 -8.24
N LEU A 154 6.72 -2.58 -7.21
CA LEU A 154 7.51 -2.82 -5.99
C LEU A 154 6.93 -3.92 -5.08
N MET A 155 5.97 -4.70 -5.57
CA MET A 155 5.51 -5.91 -4.88
C MET A 155 6.52 -7.04 -5.04
N GLY A 156 6.91 -7.63 -3.91
CA GLY A 156 7.78 -8.79 -3.87
C GLY A 156 9.16 -8.47 -3.31
N LYS A 157 10.11 -9.39 -3.54
CA LYS A 157 11.46 -9.28 -3.04
C LYS A 157 12.22 -8.20 -3.82
N ILE A 158 12.91 -7.33 -3.11
CA ILE A 158 13.81 -6.32 -3.69
C ILE A 158 15.23 -6.69 -3.26
N ASP A 159 16.00 -7.21 -4.21
CA ASP A 159 17.42 -7.51 -4.03
C ASP A 159 18.24 -6.98 -5.21
N SER A 160 19.56 -7.15 -5.14
CA SER A 160 20.47 -6.63 -6.16
C SER A 160 20.22 -7.23 -7.54
N ILE A 161 19.78 -8.50 -7.63
CA ILE A 161 19.55 -9.18 -8.91
C ILE A 161 18.32 -8.56 -9.59
N THR A 162 17.21 -8.47 -8.85
CA THR A 162 15.98 -7.83 -9.33
C THR A 162 16.21 -6.40 -9.83
N VAL A 163 17.04 -5.63 -9.11
CA VAL A 163 17.34 -4.24 -9.50
C VAL A 163 18.24 -4.19 -10.74
N SER A 164 19.20 -5.11 -10.89
CA SER A 164 20.03 -5.22 -12.10
C SER A 164 19.21 -5.59 -13.33
N GLU A 165 18.29 -6.55 -13.19
CA GLU A 165 17.35 -6.95 -14.25
C GLU A 165 16.51 -5.76 -14.70
N PHE A 166 15.94 -5.00 -13.76
CA PHE A 166 15.19 -3.79 -14.07
C PHE A 166 16.03 -2.69 -14.76
N ILE A 167 17.30 -2.52 -14.37
CA ILE A 167 18.21 -1.59 -15.03
C ILE A 167 18.42 -2.00 -16.49
N ALA A 168 18.62 -3.29 -16.74
CA ALA A 168 18.84 -3.85 -18.07
C ALA A 168 17.55 -3.88 -18.94
N ASP A 169 16.37 -3.89 -18.32
CA ASP A 169 15.08 -3.98 -19.02
C ASP A 169 14.83 -2.77 -19.94
N LEU A 170 14.60 -3.04 -21.22
CA LEU A 170 14.23 -2.08 -22.27
C LEU A 170 13.00 -2.54 -23.05
N SER A 171 12.12 -3.30 -22.40
CA SER A 171 10.90 -3.88 -22.98
C SER A 171 9.93 -2.84 -23.56
N LYS A 172 10.01 -1.58 -23.13
CA LYS A 172 9.15 -0.46 -23.57
C LYS A 172 7.66 -0.82 -23.50
N PRO A 173 7.12 -1.11 -22.30
CA PRO A 173 5.77 -1.63 -22.15
C PRO A 173 4.76 -0.62 -22.68
N LYS A 174 4.08 -0.98 -23.78
CA LYS A 174 3.09 -0.15 -24.47
C LYS A 174 1.84 -0.96 -24.78
N ILE A 175 0.69 -0.30 -24.76
CA ILE A 175 -0.60 -0.90 -25.11
C ILE A 175 -1.53 0.13 -25.76
N LYS A 176 -2.38 -0.33 -26.68
CA LYS A 176 -3.50 0.46 -27.21
C LYS A 176 -4.58 0.59 -26.16
N ARG A 177 -5.26 1.74 -26.14
CA ARG A 177 -6.41 1.92 -25.26
C ARG A 177 -7.57 1.05 -25.77
N GLU A 178 -7.85 -0.04 -25.08
CA GLU A 178 -9.04 -0.83 -25.34
C GLU A 178 -10.26 -0.17 -24.69
N THR A 179 -11.26 0.17 -25.50
CA THR A 179 -12.52 0.73 -25.03
C THR A 179 -13.46 -0.40 -24.64
N ILE A 180 -13.19 -1.11 -23.54
CA ILE A 180 -14.14 -2.10 -23.02
C ILE A 180 -15.25 -1.32 -22.30
N SER A 181 -16.38 -1.16 -22.99
CA SER A 181 -17.61 -0.60 -22.41
C SER A 181 -18.28 -1.67 -21.55
N LEU A 182 -17.90 -1.73 -20.28
CA LEU A 182 -18.70 -2.47 -19.29
C LEU A 182 -20.02 -1.71 -19.11
N LYS A 183 -21.12 -2.27 -19.64
CA LYS A 183 -22.47 -1.77 -19.36
C LYS A 183 -22.74 -1.89 -17.85
N LYS A 184 -22.63 -0.78 -17.12
CA LYS A 184 -23.07 -0.72 -15.72
C LYS A 184 -24.59 -0.97 -15.66
N VAL A 185 -24.98 -2.15 -15.21
CA VAL A 185 -26.36 -2.44 -14.86
C VAL A 185 -26.65 -1.75 -13.53
N LYS A 186 -27.44 -0.67 -13.56
CA LYS A 186 -27.94 -0.04 -12.34
C LYS A 186 -29.16 -0.79 -11.85
N ILE A 187 -29.01 -1.52 -10.74
CA ILE A 187 -30.16 -2.10 -10.02
C ILE A 187 -30.84 -0.95 -9.26
N LYS A 188 -32.15 -0.75 -9.47
CA LYS A 188 -32.94 0.20 -8.69
C LYS A 188 -33.16 -0.39 -7.28
N GLY A 189 -32.32 -0.01 -6.33
CA GLY A 189 -32.57 -0.26 -4.91
C GLY A 189 -33.64 0.69 -4.35
N GLU A 190 -34.25 0.30 -3.24
CA GLU A 190 -35.10 1.20 -2.45
C GLU A 190 -34.28 2.41 -1.99
N LYS A 191 -34.83 3.61 -2.22
CA LYS A 191 -34.17 4.85 -1.82
C LYS A 191 -34.58 5.17 -0.38
N TYR A 192 -33.73 4.82 0.57
CA TYR A 192 -33.81 5.43 1.90
C TYR A 192 -33.65 6.94 1.76
N LYS A 193 -34.60 7.71 2.29
CA LYS A 193 -34.50 9.17 2.37
C LYS A 193 -33.82 9.52 3.69
N PRO A 194 -32.52 9.87 3.70
CA PRO A 194 -31.88 10.29 4.94
C PRO A 194 -32.57 11.54 5.48
N ILE A 195 -32.88 11.54 6.78
CA ILE A 195 -33.35 12.73 7.48
C ILE A 195 -32.11 13.51 7.91
N PHE A 196 -31.94 14.71 7.37
CA PHE A 196 -30.81 15.57 7.70
C PHE A 196 -31.09 16.31 9.01
N VAL A 197 -30.37 15.93 10.07
CA VAL A 197 -30.56 16.51 11.41
C VAL A 197 -29.72 17.77 11.61
N LYS A 198 -28.47 17.78 11.11
CA LYS A 198 -27.54 18.91 11.27
C LYS A 198 -26.55 18.96 10.11
N LYS A 199 -26.19 20.18 9.69
CA LYS A 199 -25.06 20.42 8.78
C LYS A 199 -23.94 21.09 9.58
N LEU A 200 -22.76 20.49 9.58
CA LEU A 200 -21.57 21.02 10.24
C LEU A 200 -20.38 20.96 9.29
N LYS A 201 -19.54 22.00 9.32
CA LYS A 201 -18.25 22.01 8.64
C LYS A 201 -17.17 21.62 9.64
N LEU A 202 -16.36 20.63 9.28
CA LEU A 202 -15.20 20.23 10.06
C LEU A 202 -13.97 21.00 9.60
N TYR A 203 -13.15 21.47 10.54
CA TYR A 203 -11.96 22.26 10.27
C TYR A 203 -10.70 21.49 10.64
N ASP A 204 -9.88 21.19 9.64
CA ASP A 204 -8.53 20.65 9.84
C ASP A 204 -7.52 21.75 10.23
N THR A 205 -6.25 21.39 10.44
CA THR A 205 -5.19 22.35 10.79
C THR A 205 -4.01 22.25 9.80
N GLU A 206 -3.09 23.22 9.83
CA GLU A 206 -1.83 23.13 9.04
C GLU A 206 -0.92 22.00 9.50
N GLU A 207 -0.94 21.66 10.78
CA GLU A 207 -0.18 20.54 11.33
C GLU A 207 -0.82 19.19 10.96
N HIS A 208 -2.15 19.15 10.91
CA HIS A 208 -2.94 17.95 10.67
C HIS A 208 -3.97 18.16 9.55
N PRO A 209 -3.51 18.37 8.30
CA PRO A 209 -4.40 18.50 7.16
C PRO A 209 -5.05 17.16 6.82
N LEU A 210 -6.36 17.16 6.56
CA LEU A 210 -7.11 15.96 6.21
C LEU A 210 -6.89 15.56 4.75
N SER A 211 -6.78 14.26 4.50
CA SER A 211 -6.69 13.68 3.17
C SER A 211 -8.06 13.12 2.71
N SER A 212 -8.16 11.80 2.58
CA SER A 212 -9.39 11.03 2.43
C SER A 212 -9.66 10.32 3.75
N THR A 213 -10.91 10.34 4.19
CA THR A 213 -11.31 9.83 5.50
C THR A 213 -12.17 8.58 5.36
N PHE A 214 -11.95 7.60 6.24
CA PHE A 214 -12.75 6.38 6.35
C PHE A 214 -13.07 6.13 7.83
N TYR A 215 -13.99 5.20 8.08
CA TYR A 215 -14.37 4.75 9.41
C TYR A 215 -14.73 5.91 10.35
N ILE A 216 -16.02 6.22 10.39
CA ILE A 216 -16.56 7.28 11.25
C ILE A 216 -17.22 6.65 12.48
N SER A 217 -17.05 7.30 13.64
CA SER A 217 -17.75 6.94 14.86
C SER A 217 -18.13 8.20 15.62
N ILE A 218 -19.35 8.23 16.15
CA ILE A 218 -19.84 9.32 17.00
C ILE A 218 -19.96 8.77 18.42
N ASN A 219 -19.55 9.56 19.41
CA ASN A 219 -19.66 9.14 20.81
C ASN A 219 -21.13 9.05 21.27
N PRO A 220 -21.42 8.34 22.38
CA PRO A 220 -22.79 8.16 22.85
C PRO A 220 -23.58 9.46 23.05
N SER A 221 -22.96 10.52 23.58
CA SER A 221 -23.65 11.82 23.75
C SER A 221 -23.82 12.64 22.46
N GLY A 222 -23.25 12.21 21.33
CA GLY A 222 -23.35 12.93 20.06
C GLY A 222 -22.50 14.20 19.98
N THR A 223 -21.54 14.37 20.89
CA THR A 223 -20.69 15.56 21.02
C THR A 223 -19.40 15.48 20.22
N TYR A 224 -18.86 14.28 20.00
CA TYR A 224 -17.57 14.06 19.37
C TYR A 224 -17.69 13.11 18.18
N LEU A 225 -16.91 13.40 17.14
CA LEU A 225 -16.74 12.55 15.96
C LEU A 225 -15.28 12.09 15.89
N ALA A 226 -15.08 10.79 15.75
CA ALA A 226 -13.82 10.18 15.39
C ALA A 226 -13.86 9.79 13.92
N LEU A 227 -12.79 10.10 13.19
CA LEU A 227 -12.59 9.63 11.82
C LEU A 227 -11.13 9.23 11.62
N ARG A 228 -10.88 8.26 10.74
CA ARG A 228 -9.52 7.83 10.41
C ARG A 228 -9.10 8.47 9.09
N ASP A 229 -7.94 9.12 9.08
CA ASP A 229 -7.32 9.71 7.88
C ASP A 229 -6.42 8.70 7.14
N ASN A 230 -6.52 8.64 5.80
CA ASN A 230 -5.85 7.62 5.01
C ASN A 230 -4.34 7.81 4.84
N LEU A 231 -3.86 9.05 4.76
CA LEU A 231 -2.43 9.31 4.58
C LEU A 231 -1.64 9.23 5.89
N SER A 232 -2.26 9.59 7.01
CA SER A 232 -1.61 9.55 8.33
C SER A 232 -1.88 8.28 9.12
N TYR A 233 -2.90 7.49 8.76
CA TYR A 233 -3.39 6.39 9.59
C TYR A 233 -3.62 6.79 11.06
N SER A 234 -3.96 8.06 11.27
CA SER A 234 -4.27 8.63 12.59
C SER A 234 -5.79 8.80 12.70
N VAL A 235 -6.27 8.82 13.94
CA VAL A 235 -7.68 9.05 14.27
C VAL A 235 -7.83 10.49 14.73
N TYR A 236 -8.66 11.25 14.02
CA TYR A 236 -8.91 12.65 14.28
C TYR A 236 -10.20 12.76 15.07
N ILE A 237 -10.16 13.51 16.17
CA ILE A 237 -11.30 13.75 17.04
C ILE A 237 -11.79 15.18 16.78
N PHE A 238 -13.05 15.32 16.42
CA PHE A 238 -13.72 16.59 16.20
C PHE A 238 -14.79 16.81 17.25
N ASP A 239 -14.92 18.05 17.70
CA ASP A 239 -16.09 18.51 18.45
C ASP A 239 -17.22 18.85 17.47
N LEU A 240 -18.37 18.19 17.60
CA LEU A 240 -19.55 18.38 16.76
C LEU A 240 -20.39 19.61 17.14
N GLN A 241 -20.08 20.29 18.24
CA GLN A 241 -20.66 21.59 18.56
C GLN A 241 -19.98 22.69 17.73
N THR A 242 -18.65 22.71 17.71
CA THR A 242 -17.87 23.78 17.04
C THR A 242 -17.36 23.41 15.64
N GLY A 243 -17.28 22.12 15.32
CA GLY A 243 -16.62 21.60 14.11
C GLY A 243 -15.10 21.63 14.16
N LYS A 244 -14.50 22.04 15.28
CA LYS A 244 -13.04 22.13 15.42
C LYS A 244 -12.43 20.76 15.76
N MET A 245 -11.20 20.56 15.28
CA MET A 245 -10.39 19.42 15.70
C MET A 245 -9.99 19.59 17.18
N LEU A 246 -10.37 18.61 18.00
CA LEU A 246 -10.05 18.55 19.42
C LEU A 246 -8.68 17.90 19.65
N ASN A 247 -8.41 16.78 18.97
CA ASN A 247 -7.21 16.00 19.17
C ASN A 247 -6.91 15.09 17.96
N VAL A 248 -5.68 14.61 17.88
CA VAL A 248 -5.24 13.57 16.95
C VAL A 248 -4.62 12.42 17.73
N LEU A 249 -5.20 11.24 17.58
CA LEU A 249 -4.68 10.00 18.13
C LEU A 249 -3.86 9.30 17.05
N TYR A 250 -2.61 8.99 17.37
CA TYR A 250 -1.66 8.37 16.44
C TYR A 250 -0.84 7.30 17.16
N PRO A 251 -0.35 6.28 16.43
CA PRO A 251 0.60 5.35 17.02
C PRO A 251 1.93 6.07 17.26
N ASP A 252 2.35 6.15 18.52
CA ASP A 252 3.61 6.78 18.89
C ASP A 252 4.79 5.78 18.83
N SER A 253 5.97 6.21 19.28
CA SER A 253 7.15 5.35 19.31
C SER A 253 7.04 4.17 20.27
N ILE A 254 6.20 4.26 21.31
CA ILE A 254 5.97 3.16 22.26
C ILE A 254 5.17 2.08 21.54
N GLU A 255 4.13 2.45 20.81
CA GLU A 255 3.33 1.52 19.99
C GLU A 255 4.10 0.91 18.84
N GLU A 256 4.91 1.71 18.14
CA GLU A 256 5.77 1.24 17.06
C GLU A 256 6.75 0.15 17.54
N ARG A 257 7.22 0.25 18.79
CA ARG A 257 8.18 -0.70 19.38
C ARG A 257 7.53 -1.89 20.09
N MET A 258 6.23 -1.82 20.39
CA MET A 258 5.51 -2.75 21.28
C MET A 258 5.72 -4.24 20.94
N PHE A 259 5.78 -4.60 19.66
CA PHE A 259 5.94 -5.99 19.20
C PHE A 259 7.20 -6.21 18.35
N VAL A 260 8.16 -5.29 18.42
CA VAL A 260 9.40 -5.36 17.65
C VAL A 260 10.52 -5.87 18.55
N ASN A 261 10.86 -7.16 18.41
CA ASN A 261 11.88 -7.81 19.23
C ASN A 261 13.20 -7.95 18.45
N VAL A 262 13.94 -6.85 18.34
CA VAL A 262 15.26 -6.81 17.69
C VAL A 262 16.24 -5.95 18.50
N PRO A 263 17.56 -6.19 18.39
CA PRO A 263 18.59 -5.28 18.90
C PRO A 263 18.41 -3.83 18.42
N GLU A 264 18.77 -2.85 19.24
CA GLU A 264 18.55 -1.41 18.98
C GLU A 264 19.14 -0.95 17.65
N ASN A 265 20.34 -1.43 17.29
CA ASN A 265 20.98 -1.11 16.01
C ASN A 265 20.13 -1.57 14.81
N ILE A 266 19.49 -2.75 14.89
CA ILE A 266 18.58 -3.24 13.86
C ILE A 266 17.30 -2.39 13.83
N TYR A 267 16.73 -2.07 15.00
CA TYR A 267 15.54 -1.23 15.09
C TYR A 267 15.73 0.14 14.41
N VAL A 268 16.87 0.80 14.68
CA VAL A 268 17.23 2.09 14.04
C VAL A 268 17.34 1.96 12.52
N ILE A 269 17.92 0.87 12.02
CA ILE A 269 18.02 0.61 10.57
C ILE A 269 16.62 0.44 9.96
N LEU A 270 15.78 -0.40 10.57
CA LEU A 270 14.41 -0.65 10.09
C LEU A 270 13.55 0.61 10.09
N LYS A 271 13.72 1.46 11.10
CA LYS A 271 13.07 2.77 11.17
C LYS A 271 13.55 3.69 10.05
N LYS A 272 14.86 3.77 9.82
CA LYS A 272 15.45 4.56 8.71
C LYS A 272 14.99 4.08 7.33
N MET A 273 14.70 2.78 7.20
CA MET A 273 14.17 2.17 5.99
C MET A 273 12.64 2.30 5.84
N ASN A 274 11.94 2.94 6.80
CA ASN A 274 10.47 3.03 6.86
C ASN A 274 9.75 1.68 6.86
N VAL A 275 10.38 0.64 7.41
CA VAL A 275 9.77 -0.70 7.53
C VAL A 275 8.71 -0.72 8.64
N LEU A 276 8.97 0.03 9.72
CA LEU A 276 8.11 0.11 10.90
C LEU A 276 6.95 1.08 10.67
N ASN A 277 5.86 0.61 10.06
CA ASN A 277 4.68 1.45 9.81
C ASN A 277 3.50 1.01 10.71
N PRO A 278 3.32 1.60 11.90
CA PRO A 278 2.12 1.36 12.68
C PRO A 278 0.92 2.06 12.02
N MET A 279 -0.25 1.43 12.08
CA MET A 279 -1.44 1.91 11.35
C MET A 279 -2.70 1.74 12.20
N TYR A 280 -3.47 2.81 12.36
CA TYR A 280 -4.83 2.74 12.88
C TYR A 280 -5.88 2.63 11.77
N PHE A 281 -6.92 1.90 12.10
CA PHE A 281 -8.09 1.66 11.27
C PHE A 281 -9.36 2.05 12.02
N ASN A 282 -10.37 1.17 12.05
CA ASN A 282 -11.71 1.43 12.57
C ASN A 282 -11.69 1.96 14.02
N PRO A 283 -11.96 3.27 14.24
CA PRO A 283 -12.09 3.84 15.57
C PRO A 283 -13.56 3.80 16.04
N GLN A 284 -13.79 3.39 17.28
CA GLN A 284 -15.13 3.24 17.86
C GLN A 284 -15.17 3.76 19.28
N PHE A 285 -16.07 4.70 19.55
CA PHE A 285 -16.27 5.17 20.92
C PHE A 285 -16.80 4.04 21.81
N TYR A 286 -16.14 3.86 22.95
CA TYR A 286 -16.64 2.99 24.02
C TYR A 286 -17.56 3.76 24.96
N ASP A 287 -17.13 4.96 25.33
CA ASP A 287 -17.87 5.93 26.13
C ASP A 287 -17.58 7.35 25.59
N ASP A 288 -18.01 8.39 26.30
CA ASP A 288 -17.85 9.79 25.86
C ASP A 288 -16.39 10.30 25.86
N THR A 289 -15.47 9.54 26.42
CA THR A 289 -14.08 9.97 26.68
C THR A 289 -13.03 8.97 26.22
N THR A 290 -13.44 7.74 25.90
CA THR A 290 -12.54 6.66 25.48
C THR A 290 -12.97 6.01 24.18
N ILE A 291 -11.97 5.57 23.43
CA ILE A 291 -12.12 5.03 22.09
C ILE A 291 -11.32 3.74 21.95
N PHE A 292 -11.91 2.76 21.28
CA PHE A 292 -11.23 1.58 20.78
C PHE A 292 -10.80 1.81 19.34
N ILE A 293 -9.60 1.39 19.00
CA ILE A 293 -9.02 1.57 17.68
C ILE A 293 -8.46 0.23 17.22
N SER A 294 -8.98 -0.30 16.12
CA SER A 294 -8.36 -1.44 15.44
C SER A 294 -7.04 -1.00 14.84
N ALA A 295 -5.96 -1.76 15.07
CA ALA A 295 -4.61 -1.39 14.68
C ALA A 295 -3.83 -2.56 14.07
N SER A 296 -2.92 -2.22 13.15
CA SER A 296 -1.88 -3.09 12.62
C SER A 296 -0.52 -2.51 12.99
N LEU A 297 0.06 -3.03 14.08
CA LEU A 297 1.37 -2.63 14.55
C LEU A 297 2.46 -3.54 13.94
N PRO A 298 3.67 -3.02 13.71
CA PRO A 298 4.77 -3.85 13.24
C PRO A 298 5.13 -4.90 14.29
N ARG A 299 5.25 -6.17 13.88
CA ARG A 299 5.78 -7.25 14.69
C ARG A 299 6.98 -7.85 13.97
N ILE A 300 8.13 -7.84 14.62
CA ILE A 300 9.35 -8.38 14.04
C ILE A 300 9.94 -9.38 14.99
N GLU A 301 10.29 -10.53 14.43
CA GLU A 301 10.86 -11.66 15.14
C GLU A 301 12.19 -12.04 14.49
N ILE A 302 13.16 -12.39 15.32
CA ILE A 302 14.45 -12.91 14.87
C ILE A 302 14.45 -14.41 15.14
N ASP A 303 14.62 -15.19 14.09
CA ASP A 303 14.87 -16.63 14.18
C ASP A 303 16.35 -16.88 13.83
N ILE A 304 17.10 -17.40 14.79
CA ILE A 304 18.52 -17.73 14.62
C ILE A 304 18.62 -19.24 14.46
N LYS A 305 18.87 -19.70 13.22
CA LYS A 305 19.10 -21.11 12.91
C LYS A 305 20.57 -21.31 12.54
N GLY A 306 21.37 -21.73 13.50
CA GLY A 306 22.81 -21.94 13.31
C GLY A 306 23.54 -20.60 13.08
N LYS A 307 24.12 -20.41 11.89
CA LYS A 307 24.77 -19.14 11.49
C LYS A 307 23.83 -18.18 10.75
N ASP A 308 22.63 -18.64 10.38
CA ASP A 308 21.68 -17.83 9.64
C ASP A 308 20.75 -17.09 10.60
N THR A 309 20.70 -15.76 10.43
CA THR A 309 19.78 -14.88 11.16
C THR A 309 18.67 -14.47 10.20
N ASN A 310 17.46 -14.98 10.44
CA ASN A 310 16.28 -14.60 9.69
C ASN A 310 15.49 -13.55 10.47
N ILE A 311 15.17 -12.44 9.82
CA ILE A 311 14.31 -11.39 10.38
C ILE A 311 12.96 -11.51 9.68
N SER A 312 11.94 -11.90 10.43
CA SER A 312 10.58 -12.07 9.94
C SER A 312 9.73 -10.86 10.30
N TYR A 313 8.98 -10.35 9.32
CA TYR A 313 8.09 -9.22 9.50
C TYR A 313 6.62 -9.68 9.46
N PHE A 314 5.86 -9.30 10.48
CA PHE A 314 4.44 -9.58 10.60
C PHE A 314 3.65 -8.31 10.96
N ASN A 315 2.34 -8.41 10.76
CA ASN A 315 1.39 -7.40 11.20
C ASN A 315 0.72 -7.88 12.50
N ALA A 316 1.03 -7.27 13.64
CA ALA A 316 0.30 -7.51 14.88
C ALA A 316 -1.07 -6.84 14.79
N ARG A 317 -2.12 -7.66 14.68
CA ARG A 317 -3.51 -7.20 14.78
C ARG A 317 -3.85 -6.99 16.24
N CYS A 318 -4.22 -5.78 16.60
CA CYS A 318 -4.58 -5.46 17.97
C CYS A 318 -5.72 -4.46 18.01
N LEU A 319 -6.40 -4.43 19.17
CA LEU A 319 -7.37 -3.41 19.52
C LEU A 319 -6.75 -2.57 20.63
N ILE A 320 -6.66 -1.26 20.42
CA ILE A 320 -6.04 -0.32 21.37
C ILE A 320 -7.13 0.56 21.96
N ARG A 321 -7.17 0.69 23.28
CA ARG A 321 -8.02 1.64 23.99
C ARG A 321 -7.22 2.89 24.33
N LYS A 322 -7.72 4.05 23.92
CA LYS A 322 -7.14 5.36 24.26
C LYS A 322 -8.19 6.29 24.85
N SER A 323 -7.72 7.29 25.58
CA SER A 323 -8.55 8.48 25.86
C SER A 323 -8.61 9.36 24.61
N ILE A 324 -9.73 10.03 24.35
CA ILE A 324 -9.81 10.99 23.24
C ILE A 324 -9.09 12.31 23.55
N PHE A 325 -8.79 12.58 24.82
CA PHE A 325 -8.12 13.80 25.27
C PHE A 325 -6.61 13.63 25.41
N SER A 326 -6.09 12.41 25.30
CA SER A 326 -4.65 12.14 25.36
C SER A 326 -4.25 11.01 24.43
N ASN A 327 -3.07 11.08 23.82
CA ASN A 327 -2.59 10.01 22.94
C ASN A 327 -2.12 8.74 23.71
N LYS A 328 -2.35 8.65 25.02
CA LYS A 328 -1.86 7.56 25.87
C LYS A 328 -2.71 6.30 25.70
N ILE A 329 -2.04 5.16 25.62
CA ILE A 329 -2.69 3.84 25.67
C ILE A 329 -3.19 3.56 27.08
N LEU A 330 -4.46 3.20 27.19
CA LEU A 330 -5.07 2.74 28.43
C LEU A 330 -5.02 1.22 28.55
N LYS A 331 -5.28 0.52 27.44
CA LYS A 331 -5.26 -0.95 27.35
C LYS A 331 -5.07 -1.38 25.91
N TYR A 332 -4.57 -2.59 25.68
CA TYR A 332 -4.60 -3.22 24.36
C TYR A 332 -4.99 -4.69 24.44
N LEU A 333 -5.46 -5.24 23.33
CA LEU A 333 -5.73 -6.65 23.10
C LEU A 333 -5.01 -7.09 21.82
N LEU A 334 -4.16 -8.10 21.91
CA LEU A 334 -3.49 -8.71 20.75
C LEU A 334 -4.29 -9.91 20.25
N PHE A 335 -4.65 -9.93 18.97
CA PHE A 335 -5.29 -11.08 18.34
C PHE A 335 -4.21 -12.07 17.91
N LYS A 336 -4.25 -13.28 18.46
CA LYS A 336 -3.41 -14.39 18.00
C LYS A 336 -3.86 -14.82 16.60
N GLN A 337 -2.95 -15.43 15.84
CA GLN A 337 -3.36 -16.07 14.59
C GLN A 337 -4.38 -17.18 14.89
N PRO A 338 -5.39 -17.37 14.03
CA PRO A 338 -6.24 -18.53 14.15
C PRO A 338 -5.38 -19.81 14.03
N PRO A 339 -5.85 -20.93 14.62
CA PRO A 339 -5.28 -22.26 14.38
C PRO A 339 -5.04 -22.55 12.89
N LEU A 340 -4.00 -23.34 12.59
CA LEU A 340 -3.54 -23.62 11.21
C LEU A 340 -4.62 -24.31 10.34
N ASP A 341 -5.57 -24.99 10.98
CA ASP A 341 -6.72 -25.68 10.39
C ASP A 341 -7.88 -24.75 9.99
N ILE A 342 -7.76 -23.44 10.26
CA ILE A 342 -8.76 -22.44 9.87
C ILE A 342 -8.23 -21.65 8.66
N SER A 343 -8.78 -21.91 7.47
CA SER A 343 -8.44 -21.30 6.16
C SER A 343 -8.86 -19.83 6.00
N TYR A 344 -8.93 -19.08 7.11
CA TYR A 344 -9.43 -17.72 7.16
C TYR A 344 -8.43 -16.76 7.81
N LEU A 345 -8.26 -15.57 7.22
CA LEU A 345 -7.46 -14.50 7.79
C LEU A 345 -8.34 -13.47 8.49
N ILE A 346 -8.02 -13.17 9.75
CA ILE A 346 -8.63 -12.05 10.47
C ILE A 346 -8.11 -10.74 9.84
N LYS A 347 -9.02 -9.90 9.33
CA LYS A 347 -8.67 -8.56 8.85
C LYS A 347 -8.32 -7.64 10.01
N HIS A 348 -7.25 -6.87 9.84
CA HIS A 348 -6.82 -5.85 10.80
C HIS A 348 -7.63 -4.55 10.69
N THR A 349 -8.35 -4.36 9.58
CA THR A 349 -8.91 -3.07 9.20
C THR A 349 -10.27 -2.78 9.81
N ASP A 350 -10.99 -3.82 10.23
CA ASP A 350 -12.39 -3.71 10.60
C ASP A 350 -12.73 -4.67 11.74
N ILE A 351 -12.17 -4.34 12.90
CA ILE A 351 -12.51 -4.97 14.17
C ILE A 351 -13.40 -3.98 14.92
N SER A 352 -14.60 -4.43 15.27
CA SER A 352 -15.58 -3.64 16.00
C SER A 352 -15.85 -4.23 17.37
N VAL A 353 -16.26 -3.37 18.30
CA VAL A 353 -16.66 -3.75 19.66
C VAL A 353 -18.09 -3.28 19.86
N ILE A 354 -18.93 -4.13 20.45
CA ILE A 354 -20.22 -3.72 21.00
C ILE A 354 -19.97 -3.29 22.45
N PRO A 355 -20.00 -1.98 22.77
CA PRO A 355 -19.60 -1.50 24.10
C PRO A 355 -20.41 -2.11 25.25
N GLN A 356 -21.71 -2.33 25.05
CA GLN A 356 -22.63 -2.82 26.07
C GLN A 356 -22.36 -4.26 26.49
N THR A 357 -21.87 -5.09 25.56
CA THR A 357 -21.65 -6.52 25.79
C THR A 357 -20.16 -6.88 25.86
N GLY A 358 -19.28 -5.98 25.42
CA GLY A 358 -17.86 -6.27 25.24
C GLY A 358 -17.56 -7.25 24.11
N LEU A 359 -18.57 -7.62 23.31
CA LEU A 359 -18.38 -8.53 22.17
C LEU A 359 -17.52 -7.85 21.10
N ILE A 360 -16.56 -8.61 20.58
CA ILE A 360 -15.66 -8.16 19.52
C ILE A 360 -16.00 -8.90 18.24
N PHE A 361 -16.31 -8.16 17.18
CA PHE A 361 -16.50 -8.71 15.84
C PHE A 361 -15.25 -8.40 15.02
N ALA A 362 -14.65 -9.45 14.48
CA ALA A 362 -13.52 -9.33 13.58
C ALA A 362 -13.91 -9.95 12.25
N LEU A 363 -13.67 -9.24 11.15
CA LEU A 363 -13.95 -9.78 9.81
C LEU A 363 -12.95 -10.89 9.48
N PHE A 364 -13.47 -12.06 9.13
CA PHE A 364 -12.71 -13.16 8.55
C PHE A 364 -12.77 -13.06 7.03
N LYS A 365 -11.62 -13.19 6.35
CA LYS A 365 -11.54 -13.26 4.90
C LYS A 365 -10.99 -14.63 4.50
N LYS A 366 -11.74 -15.35 3.67
CA LYS A 366 -11.23 -16.48 2.87
C LYS A 366 -10.38 -15.89 1.74
N GLY A 367 -9.11 -16.28 1.65
CA GLY A 367 -8.15 -15.61 0.76
C GLY A 367 -7.17 -16.56 0.10
N TRP A 368 -6.77 -16.22 -1.12
CA TRP A 368 -5.80 -16.94 -1.94
C TRP A 368 -4.70 -15.98 -2.46
N PRO A 369 -3.41 -16.38 -2.46
CA PRO A 369 -2.86 -17.53 -1.76
C PRO A 369 -2.86 -17.32 -0.23
N TYR A 370 -2.87 -18.43 0.52
CA TYR A 370 -2.73 -18.40 1.98
C TYR A 370 -1.32 -17.93 2.33
N GLY A 371 -1.20 -16.80 3.05
CA GLY A 371 0.07 -16.36 3.64
C GLY A 371 1.19 -15.95 2.67
N GLY A 372 0.95 -15.94 1.34
CA GLY A 372 1.99 -15.68 0.35
C GLY A 372 2.85 -16.90 0.01
N GLU A 373 2.48 -18.09 0.47
CA GLU A 373 3.09 -19.34 0.00
C GLU A 373 2.42 -19.77 -1.31
N VAL A 374 3.24 -20.04 -2.34
CA VAL A 374 2.78 -20.62 -3.59
C VAL A 374 2.45 -22.08 -3.29
N LEU A 375 1.20 -22.34 -2.94
CA LEU A 375 0.67 -23.70 -2.88
C LEU A 375 0.56 -24.24 -4.31
N ASP A 376 0.93 -25.50 -4.50
CA ASP A 376 0.76 -26.23 -5.75
C ASP A 376 -0.73 -26.26 -6.12
N GLU A 377 -1.11 -25.61 -7.22
CA GLU A 377 -2.51 -25.44 -7.65
C GLU A 377 -3.28 -26.76 -7.75
N LEU A 378 -2.56 -27.87 -7.96
CA LEU A 378 -3.10 -29.22 -8.09
C LEU A 378 -3.43 -29.90 -6.75
N LYS A 379 -3.05 -29.32 -5.61
CA LYS A 379 -3.24 -29.92 -4.27
C LYS A 379 -4.27 -29.20 -3.40
N ILE A 380 -4.94 -28.18 -3.95
CA ILE A 380 -5.90 -27.38 -3.20
C ILE A 380 -7.27 -28.07 -3.31
N PRO A 381 -7.95 -28.36 -2.18
CA PRO A 381 -9.33 -28.79 -2.21
C PRO A 381 -10.20 -27.79 -3.00
N PRO A 382 -11.13 -28.23 -3.87
CA PRO A 382 -11.95 -27.33 -4.68
C PRO A 382 -12.63 -26.22 -3.87
N GLU A 383 -13.12 -26.52 -2.68
CA GLU A 383 -13.74 -25.58 -1.73
C GLU A 383 -12.80 -24.46 -1.25
N GLU A 384 -11.48 -24.60 -1.37
CA GLU A 384 -10.48 -23.58 -1.02
C GLU A 384 -9.89 -22.86 -2.23
N ASN A 385 -10.23 -23.30 -3.45
CA ASN A 385 -9.71 -22.75 -4.69
C ASN A 385 -10.67 -21.69 -5.29
N PRO A 386 -10.33 -20.39 -5.31
CA PRO A 386 -11.22 -19.32 -5.79
C PRO A 386 -11.55 -19.39 -7.29
N PHE A 387 -10.88 -20.26 -8.05
CA PHE A 387 -11.13 -20.51 -9.46
C PHE A 387 -12.14 -21.65 -9.70
N THR A 388 -12.66 -22.29 -8.65
CA THR A 388 -13.73 -23.28 -8.73
C THR A 388 -15.06 -22.69 -8.23
N ASN A 389 -16.18 -23.33 -8.57
CA ASN A 389 -17.49 -22.91 -8.07
C ASN A 389 -17.69 -23.29 -6.60
N GLU A 390 -17.05 -24.36 -6.16
CA GLU A 390 -17.11 -24.91 -4.80
C GLU A 390 -16.69 -23.89 -3.76
N PHE A 391 -15.71 -23.04 -4.07
CA PHE A 391 -15.26 -21.95 -3.21
C PHE A 391 -16.37 -20.98 -2.79
N TYR A 392 -17.38 -20.78 -3.64
CA TYR A 392 -18.48 -19.83 -3.43
C TYR A 392 -19.77 -20.49 -2.92
N LYS A 393 -19.85 -21.82 -2.84
CA LYS A 393 -21.07 -22.55 -2.47
C LYS A 393 -21.50 -22.35 -1.01
N GLU A 394 -20.57 -22.08 -0.09
CA GLU A 394 -20.87 -21.91 1.34
C GLU A 394 -21.32 -20.48 1.76
N HIS A 395 -21.50 -19.56 0.80
CA HIS A 395 -21.72 -18.13 1.11
C HIS A 395 -23.01 -17.53 0.52
N LEU A 396 -24.02 -18.37 0.23
CA LEU A 396 -25.39 -17.95 -0.03
C LEU A 396 -26.27 -18.18 1.21
N TYR A 397 -26.00 -17.47 2.31
CA TYR A 397 -26.94 -17.34 3.43
C TYR A 397 -26.91 -15.93 4.01
#